data_AF-A0A2E1PLK4-F1
#
_entry.id   AF-A0A2E1PLK4-F1
#
_cell.length_a   1.000
_cell.length_b   1.000
_cell.length_c   1.000
_cell.angle_alpha   90.00
_cell.angle_beta   90.00
_cell.angle_gamma   90.00
#
_symmetry.space_group_name_H-M   'P 1'
#
loop_
_entity.id
_entity.type
_entity.pdbx_description
1 polymer ?
#
loop_
_entity_poly.entity_id
_entity_poly.type
_entity_poly.pdbx_seq_one_letter_code
_entity_poly.pdbx_strand_id
1 'polypeptide(L)'
;MNKSIIAILISLVLISCGDRFYRVVVPQGNLVTDEMIQQLEVGMTEAQVNFIMGTPLIRDPLERDRWEYYRQIIHGDKLLGKTSFTLKFESGRLMSWTNNLEESKNKDQSN
;
A
#
# COMPACT_ATOMS: atom_id res chain seq x y z
N MET A 1 -2.12 33.62 51.18
CA MET A 1 -2.08 32.77 49.98
C MET A 1 -1.11 33.35 48.98
N ASN A 2 -0.04 32.64 48.70
CA ASN A 2 1.17 33.15 48.08
C ASN A 2 0.87 33.30 46.59
N LYS A 3 0.90 34.53 46.05
CA LYS A 3 0.56 34.79 44.64
C LYS A 3 1.38 33.93 43.68
N SER A 4 2.61 33.60 44.05
CA SER A 4 3.50 32.68 43.32
C SER A 4 3.01 31.24 43.29
N ILE A 5 2.36 30.73 44.36
CA ILE A 5 1.79 29.37 44.38
C ILE A 5 0.58 29.29 43.43
N ILE A 6 -0.23 30.35 43.39
CA ILE A 6 -1.39 30.42 42.48
C ILE A 6 -0.93 30.43 41.01
N ALA A 7 0.15 31.16 40.69
CA ALA A 7 0.71 31.20 39.34
C ALA A 7 1.26 29.83 38.88
N ILE A 8 1.91 29.08 39.76
CA ILE A 8 2.46 27.76 39.45
C ILE A 8 1.32 26.75 39.17
N LEU A 9 0.27 26.75 40.00
CA LEU A 9 -0.90 25.87 39.81
C LEU A 9 -1.64 26.14 38.49
N ILE A 10 -1.73 27.40 38.06
CA ILE A 10 -2.38 27.77 36.79
C ILE A 10 -1.56 27.27 35.58
N SER A 11 -0.23 27.33 35.66
CA SER A 11 0.64 26.88 34.56
C SER A 11 0.58 25.36 34.33
N LEU A 12 0.34 24.57 35.39
CA LEU A 12 0.27 23.11 35.32
C LEU A 12 -0.98 22.61 34.58
N VAL A 13 -2.06 23.40 34.60
CA VAL A 13 -3.33 23.07 33.91
C VAL A 13 -3.22 23.26 32.39
N LEU A 14 -2.29 24.08 31.91
CA LEU A 14 -2.15 24.41 30.48
C LEU A 14 -1.36 23.38 29.66
N ILE A 15 -0.76 22.37 30.30
CA ILE A 15 0.09 21.36 29.62
C ILE A 15 -0.72 20.15 29.12
N SER A 16 -2.03 20.08 29.40
CA SER A 16 -2.84 18.86 29.21
C SER A 16 -3.57 18.71 27.85
N CYS A 17 -3.26 19.49 26.82
CA CYS A 17 -3.99 19.39 25.54
C CYS A 17 -3.04 19.12 24.37
N GLY A 18 -2.98 17.86 23.88
CA GLY A 18 -2.11 17.54 22.74
C GLY A 18 -2.27 16.17 22.04
N ASP A 19 -2.84 15.13 22.65
CA ASP A 19 -2.63 13.76 22.11
C ASP A 19 -3.70 13.19 21.16
N ARG A 20 -4.66 13.99 20.70
CA ARG A 20 -5.77 13.51 19.85
C ARG A 20 -5.82 14.19 18.50
N PHE A 21 -4.71 14.14 17.76
CA PHE A 21 -4.73 14.49 16.35
C PHE A 21 -5.48 13.40 15.57
N TYR A 22 -6.50 13.81 14.82
CA TYR A 22 -7.19 12.93 13.89
C TYR A 22 -6.20 12.45 12.83
N ARG A 23 -6.09 11.13 12.68
CA ARG A 23 -5.26 10.51 11.65
C ARG A 23 -6.14 10.13 10.47
N VAL A 24 -5.76 10.55 9.28
CA VAL A 24 -6.52 10.26 8.05
C VAL A 24 -6.16 8.87 7.54
N VAL A 25 -7.10 8.19 6.89
CA VAL A 25 -6.80 6.95 6.14
C VAL A 25 -6.08 7.33 4.85
N VAL A 26 -4.88 6.78 4.63
CA VAL A 26 -4.04 7.08 3.46
C VAL A 26 -3.83 5.79 2.65
N PRO A 27 -4.38 5.70 1.42
CA PRO A 27 -3.97 4.68 0.46
C PRO A 27 -2.67 5.09 -0.22
N GLN A 28 -1.71 4.16 -0.32
CA GLN A 28 -0.44 4.36 -1.03
C GLN A 28 -0.19 3.22 -2.02
N GLY A 29 0.30 3.57 -3.21
CA GLY A 29 0.63 2.61 -4.26
C GLY A 29 -0.42 2.52 -5.37
N ASN A 30 -0.34 1.45 -6.18
CA ASN A 30 -1.21 1.23 -7.32
C ASN A 30 -2.60 0.76 -6.87
N LEU A 31 -3.67 1.38 -7.39
CA LEU A 31 -5.01 0.82 -7.25
C LEU A 31 -5.15 -0.36 -8.21
N VAL A 32 -5.37 -1.55 -7.66
CA VAL A 32 -5.67 -2.77 -8.41
C VAL A 32 -6.98 -3.30 -7.86
N THR A 33 -7.96 -3.47 -8.73
CA THR A 33 -9.26 -4.05 -8.39
C THR A 33 -9.40 -5.42 -9.04
N ASP A 34 -10.33 -6.24 -8.53
CA ASP A 34 -10.56 -7.58 -9.05
C ASP A 34 -11.08 -7.54 -10.49
N GLU A 35 -11.80 -6.48 -10.88
CA GLU A 35 -12.26 -6.29 -12.26
C GLU A 35 -11.10 -6.01 -13.22
N MET A 36 -10.04 -5.33 -12.76
CA MET A 36 -8.84 -5.08 -13.56
C MET A 36 -8.08 -6.39 -13.80
N ILE A 37 -7.95 -7.23 -12.76
CA ILE A 37 -7.29 -8.53 -12.86
C ILE A 37 -8.07 -9.49 -13.77
N GLN A 38 -9.40 -9.50 -13.68
CA GLN A 38 -10.25 -10.34 -14.53
C GLN A 38 -10.18 -9.97 -16.02
N GLN A 39 -9.79 -8.73 -16.35
CA GLN A 39 -9.59 -8.29 -17.72
C GLN A 39 -8.22 -8.71 -18.29
N LEU A 40 -7.30 -9.20 -17.45
CA LEU A 40 -5.99 -9.64 -17.93
C LEU A 40 -6.10 -10.97 -18.66
N GLU A 41 -5.44 -11.05 -19.82
CA GLU A 41 -5.34 -12.27 -20.60
C GLU A 41 -3.88 -12.55 -20.96
N VAL A 42 -3.51 -13.83 -20.99
CA VAL A 42 -2.18 -14.25 -21.45
C VAL A 42 -2.00 -13.84 -22.91
N GLY A 43 -0.82 -13.29 -23.23
CA GLY A 43 -0.47 -12.81 -24.55
C GLY A 43 -0.72 -11.31 -24.77
N MET A 44 -1.36 -10.61 -23.83
CA MET A 44 -1.53 -9.16 -23.89
C MET A 44 -0.19 -8.44 -23.96
N THR A 45 -0.10 -7.41 -24.80
CA THR A 45 1.08 -6.53 -24.87
C THR A 45 1.20 -5.67 -23.60
N GLU A 46 2.41 -5.25 -23.27
CA GLU A 46 2.64 -4.29 -22.17
C GLU A 46 1.76 -3.04 -22.25
N ALA A 47 1.51 -2.52 -23.46
CA ALA A 47 0.64 -1.37 -23.66
C ALA A 47 -0.84 -1.66 -23.30
N GLN A 48 -1.35 -2.83 -23.66
CA GLN A 48 -2.70 -3.28 -23.29
C GLN A 48 -2.81 -3.50 -21.79
N VAL A 49 -1.81 -4.13 -21.18
CA VAL A 49 -1.79 -4.30 -19.73
C VAL A 49 -1.75 -2.95 -19.02
N ASN A 50 -0.92 -2.01 -19.48
CA ASN A 50 -0.86 -0.66 -18.91
C ASN A 50 -2.18 0.11 -19.09
N PHE A 51 -2.93 -0.15 -20.15
CA PHE A 51 -4.26 0.45 -20.33
C PHE A 51 -5.25 -0.04 -19.27
N ILE A 52 -5.21 -1.33 -18.92
CA ILE A 52 -6.09 -1.94 -17.92
C ILE A 52 -5.63 -1.59 -16.50
N MET A 53 -4.36 -1.84 -16.22
CA MET A 53 -3.79 -1.83 -14.86
C MET A 53 -3.20 -0.47 -14.47
N GLY A 54 -3.02 0.44 -15.43
CA GLY A 54 -2.22 1.65 -15.26
C GLY A 54 -0.72 1.35 -15.22
N THR A 55 0.07 2.39 -15.02
CA THR A 55 1.53 2.25 -14.94
C THR A 55 1.93 1.82 -13.53
N PRO A 56 2.73 0.75 -13.37
CA PRO A 56 3.24 0.36 -12.06
C PRO A 56 4.07 1.50 -11.46
N LEU A 57 3.86 1.78 -10.17
CA LEU A 57 4.51 2.91 -9.50
C LEU A 57 6.04 2.73 -9.44
N ILE A 58 6.49 1.48 -9.36
CA ILE A 58 7.89 1.10 -9.29
C ILE A 58 8.14 0.08 -10.41
N ARG A 59 9.15 0.33 -11.24
CA ARG A 59 9.70 -0.64 -12.19
C ARG A 59 11.14 -0.92 -11.80
N ASP A 60 11.45 -2.20 -11.60
CA ASP A 60 12.82 -2.62 -11.33
C ASP A 60 13.65 -2.52 -12.63
N PRO A 61 14.73 -1.72 -12.67
CA PRO A 61 15.59 -1.62 -13.85
C PRO A 61 16.28 -2.95 -14.21
N LEU A 62 16.50 -3.83 -13.22
CA LEU A 62 17.15 -5.13 -13.40
C LEU A 62 16.19 -6.17 -13.97
N GLU A 63 14.90 -6.04 -13.69
CA GLU A 63 13.86 -6.96 -14.11
C GLU A 63 12.76 -6.24 -14.91
N ARG A 64 13.11 -5.83 -16.13
CA ARG A 64 12.20 -5.08 -17.01
C ARG A 64 10.92 -5.84 -17.36
N ASP A 65 11.02 -7.16 -17.42
CA ASP A 65 9.92 -8.06 -17.75
C ASP A 65 9.07 -8.44 -16.51
N ARG A 66 9.35 -7.86 -15.32
CA ARG A 66 8.56 -8.07 -14.10
C ARG A 66 7.96 -6.76 -13.63
N TRP A 67 6.63 -6.67 -13.62
CA TRP A 67 5.93 -5.49 -13.13
C TRP A 67 5.30 -5.77 -11.79
N GLU A 68 5.50 -4.86 -10.85
CA GLU A 68 4.96 -4.96 -9.50
C GLU A 68 3.91 -3.90 -9.25
N TYR A 69 2.73 -4.36 -8.83
CA TYR A 69 1.64 -3.51 -8.39
C TYR A 69 1.48 -3.70 -6.89
N TYR A 70 1.91 -2.70 -6.13
CA TYR A 70 1.86 -2.72 -4.69
C TYR A 70 0.91 -1.67 -4.17
N ARG A 71 0.07 -2.03 -3.19
CA ARG A 71 -0.80 -1.11 -2.47
C ARG A 71 -0.80 -1.40 -0.98
N GLN A 72 -0.86 -0.34 -0.19
CA GLN A 72 -1.16 -0.41 1.24
C GLN A 72 -2.15 0.67 1.64
N ILE A 73 -2.97 0.38 2.64
CA ILE A 73 -3.91 1.32 3.25
C ILE A 73 -3.53 1.45 4.71
N ILE A 74 -3.15 2.65 5.14
CA ILE A 74 -2.67 2.91 6.49
C ILE A 74 -3.60 3.92 7.16
N HIS A 75 -3.88 3.71 8.45
CA HIS A 75 -4.57 4.68 9.31
C HIS A 75 -3.72 4.94 10.55
N GLY A 76 -3.00 6.05 10.51
CA GLY A 76 -1.95 6.33 11.50
C GLY A 76 -0.84 5.31 11.43
N ASP A 77 -0.68 4.51 12.48
CA ASP A 77 0.35 3.48 12.57
C ASP A 77 -0.22 2.07 12.27
N LYS A 78 -1.52 1.99 11.95
CA LYS A 78 -2.23 0.74 11.70
C LYS A 78 -2.32 0.46 10.20
N LEU A 79 -1.81 -0.69 9.77
CA LEU A 79 -2.06 -1.23 8.44
C LEU A 79 -3.49 -1.78 8.37
N LEU A 80 -4.33 -1.21 7.51
CA LEU A 80 -5.71 -1.63 7.29
C LEU A 80 -5.85 -2.63 6.15
N GLY A 81 -4.94 -2.58 5.18
CA GLY A 81 -4.99 -3.47 4.02
C GLY A 81 -3.71 -3.40 3.21
N LYS A 82 -3.43 -4.48 2.50
CA LYS A 82 -2.30 -4.62 1.58
C LYS A 82 -2.83 -5.34 0.33
N THR A 83 -2.29 -4.99 -0.83
CA THR A 83 -2.51 -5.69 -2.10
C THR A 83 -1.17 -5.75 -2.81
N SER A 84 -0.82 -6.89 -3.38
CA SER A 84 0.45 -7.04 -4.09
C SER A 84 0.30 -8.03 -5.23
N PHE A 85 0.49 -7.56 -6.46
CA PHE A 85 0.49 -8.39 -7.66
C PHE A 85 1.81 -8.27 -8.40
N THR A 86 2.30 -9.40 -8.88
CA THR A 86 3.44 -9.48 -9.79
C THR A 86 2.96 -9.96 -11.15
N LEU A 87 3.20 -9.19 -12.19
CA LEU A 87 2.96 -9.56 -13.58
C LEU A 87 4.30 -9.91 -14.22
N LYS A 88 4.35 -11.04 -14.94
CA LYS A 88 5.53 -11.50 -15.66
C LYS A 88 5.29 -11.41 -17.16
N PHE A 89 6.24 -10.81 -17.85
CA PHE A 89 6.26 -10.66 -19.29
C PHE A 89 7.36 -11.52 -19.89
N GLU A 90 7.18 -11.88 -21.16
CA GLU A 90 8.22 -12.49 -21.98
C GLU A 90 8.07 -11.94 -23.39
N SER A 91 9.16 -11.44 -23.97
CA SER A 91 9.13 -10.82 -25.30
C SER A 91 8.04 -9.74 -25.47
N GLY A 92 7.79 -8.95 -24.41
CA GLY A 92 6.79 -7.87 -24.40
C GLY A 92 5.33 -8.33 -24.29
N ARG A 93 5.08 -9.60 -23.95
CA ARG A 93 3.74 -10.18 -23.77
C ARG A 93 3.54 -10.73 -22.36
N LEU A 94 2.36 -10.52 -21.81
CA LEU A 94 1.97 -11.01 -20.49
C LEU A 94 1.89 -12.54 -20.48
N MET A 95 2.64 -13.17 -19.58
CA MET A 95 2.68 -14.63 -19.46
C MET A 95 1.90 -15.14 -18.26
N SER A 96 1.98 -14.41 -17.14
CA SER A 96 1.31 -14.79 -15.90
C SER A 96 1.22 -13.61 -14.93
N TRP A 97 0.36 -13.74 -13.94
CA TRP A 97 0.31 -12.85 -12.79
C TRP A 97 0.10 -13.65 -11.51
N THR A 98 0.56 -13.12 -10.39
CA THR A 98 0.48 -13.78 -9.09
C THR A 98 0.06 -12.78 -8.02
N ASN A 99 -0.85 -13.19 -7.13
CA ASN A 99 -1.18 -12.46 -5.93
C ASN A 99 -0.20 -12.84 -4.81
N ASN A 100 0.74 -11.95 -4.52
CA ASN A 100 1.83 -12.24 -3.59
C ASN A 100 1.35 -12.41 -2.14
N LEU A 101 0.14 -11.93 -1.80
CA LEU A 101 -0.44 -12.07 -0.46
C LEU A 101 -1.11 -13.43 -0.22
N GLU A 102 -1.61 -14.05 -1.28
CA GLU A 102 -2.10 -15.44 -1.21
C GLU A 102 -0.93 -16.41 -1.19
N GLU A 103 0.13 -16.12 -1.95
CA GLU A 103 1.33 -16.94 -1.98
C GLU A 103 2.05 -16.97 -0.61
N SER A 104 2.12 -15.84 0.10
CA SER A 104 2.72 -15.81 1.44
C SER A 104 1.93 -16.63 2.45
N LYS A 105 0.58 -16.58 2.41
CA LYS A 105 -0.26 -17.37 3.32
C LYS A 105 -0.12 -18.87 3.09
N ASN A 106 -0.01 -19.32 1.85
CA ASN A 106 0.16 -20.73 1.52
C ASN A 106 1.55 -21.27 1.93
N LYS A 107 2.60 -20.42 1.95
CA LYS A 107 3.93 -20.80 2.44
C LYS A 107 3.97 -20.95 3.96
N ASP A 108 3.26 -20.10 4.69
CA ASP A 108 3.19 -20.17 6.16
C ASP A 108 2.40 -21.39 6.67
N GLN A 109 1.53 -21.99 5.84
CA GLN A 109 0.75 -23.19 6.17
C GLN A 109 1.44 -24.51 5.79
N SER A 110 2.56 -24.44 5.06
CA SER A 110 3.31 -25.63 4.61
C SER A 110 4.50 -25.98 5.52
N ASN A 111 4.60 -25.36 6.70
CA ASN A 111 5.68 -25.59 7.67
C ASN A 111 5.15 -26.00 9.04
#